data_AF-A0A7H4P1F2-F1
#
_entry.id   AF-A0A7H4P1F2-F1
#
_cell.length_a   1.000
_cell.length_b   1.000
_cell.length_c   1.000
_cell.angle_alpha   90.00
_cell.angle_beta   90.00
_cell.angle_gamma   90.00
#
_symmetry.space_group_name_H-M   'P 1'
#
loop_
_entity.id
_entity.type
_entity.pdbx_description
1 polymer ?
#
loop_
_entity_poly.entity_id
_entity_poly.type
_entity_poly.pdbx_seq_one_letter_code
_entity_poly.pdbx_strand_id
1 'polypeptide(L)'
;MSPPRPGSKTTQIAARMGNEGGILANEYSASRVKVLHANISRCGISNVALTHFDGRVFGAALPECFDAILLDAPCSGEGVVRKDPDALKNWSPESNAEIALTQRELIDSAFHALRPGGTLVYSTCTLNRQENEEVVNGLLARYPQAVQVLPLGSLFPQASEALTDEGFLHVFPQIFDCEGFFVARLRKTAAIEPLPAPGYKVGKFPFTPLKTRESAAVIAAAAAVGLQWSAEHTLWQRDKEIWLFPQALEALFGKVRFSRIGIRLAETHNKGYRWQHEAVIALAAPAAPFALTQAEAEEWYRGRDVYPETLPEKDDAIVTYQGAPLGLAKKVGSRLKNSYPRELVRDGKLFSKKA
;
A
#
# COMPACT_ATOMS: atom_id res chain seq x y z
N MET A 1 -14.22 17.64 1.55
CA MET A 1 -13.54 17.42 0.25
C MET A 1 -12.62 16.22 0.41
N SER A 2 -12.85 15.12 -0.29
CA SER A 2 -11.98 13.92 -0.14
C SER A 2 -10.91 13.94 -1.22
N PRO A 3 -9.62 14.21 -0.88
CA PRO A 3 -8.53 13.95 -1.80
C PRO A 3 -8.59 12.49 -2.30
N PRO A 4 -7.94 12.14 -3.43
CA PRO A 4 -7.90 10.76 -3.90
C PRO A 4 -7.55 9.82 -2.75
N ARG A 5 -8.38 8.77 -2.59
CA ARG A 5 -8.31 7.85 -1.46
C ARG A 5 -6.89 7.27 -1.42
N PRO A 6 -6.11 7.53 -0.35
CA PRO A 6 -4.74 7.08 -0.29
C PRO A 6 -4.71 5.54 -0.29
N GLY A 7 -3.75 4.98 -1.04
CA GLY A 7 -3.50 3.54 -1.09
C GLY A 7 -4.01 2.80 -2.32
N SER A 8 -4.74 3.43 -3.25
CA SER A 8 -5.21 2.76 -4.47
C SER A 8 -4.07 2.15 -5.29
N LYS A 9 -3.02 2.94 -5.54
CA LYS A 9 -1.82 2.49 -6.28
C LYS A 9 -1.03 1.45 -5.50
N THR A 10 -0.83 1.65 -4.20
CA THR A 10 -0.17 0.68 -3.31
C THR A 10 -0.88 -0.67 -3.30
N THR A 11 -2.22 -0.68 -3.21
CA THR A 11 -3.00 -1.92 -3.23
C THR A 11 -2.91 -2.64 -4.56
N GLN A 12 -2.86 -1.91 -5.68
CA GLN A 12 -2.72 -2.49 -7.00
C GLN A 12 -1.31 -3.07 -7.22
N ILE A 13 -0.27 -2.40 -6.73
CA ILE A 13 1.11 -2.90 -6.77
C ILE A 13 1.21 -4.19 -5.96
N ALA A 14 0.72 -4.20 -4.71
CA ALA A 14 0.72 -5.39 -3.86
C ALA A 14 -0.02 -6.57 -4.51
N ALA A 15 -1.17 -6.32 -5.13
CA ALA A 15 -1.91 -7.34 -5.87
C ALA A 15 -1.15 -7.88 -7.07
N ARG A 16 -0.50 -7.01 -7.87
CA ARG A 16 0.35 -7.43 -9.00
C ARG A 16 1.61 -8.18 -8.58
N MET A 17 2.12 -7.90 -7.39
CA MET A 17 3.24 -8.62 -6.78
C MET A 17 2.81 -9.91 -6.08
N GLY A 18 1.51 -10.25 -6.06
CA GLY A 18 1.04 -11.47 -5.39
C GLY A 18 1.31 -11.50 -3.88
N ASN A 19 1.41 -10.33 -3.22
CA ASN A 19 1.85 -10.20 -1.83
C ASN A 19 3.29 -10.69 -1.54
N GLU A 20 4.14 -10.86 -2.57
CA GLU A 20 5.56 -11.22 -2.44
C GLU A 20 6.46 -9.99 -2.35
N GLY A 21 7.70 -10.17 -1.88
CA GLY A 21 8.69 -9.09 -1.79
C GLY A 21 8.34 -8.01 -0.75
N GLY A 22 8.59 -6.73 -1.06
CA GLY A 22 8.42 -5.63 -0.11
C GLY A 22 8.09 -4.30 -0.77
N ILE A 23 7.15 -3.56 -0.20
CA ILE A 23 6.71 -2.24 -0.65
C ILE A 23 6.90 -1.23 0.49
N LEU A 24 7.62 -0.14 0.22
CA LEU A 24 7.65 1.03 1.09
C LEU A 24 6.62 2.05 0.60
N ALA A 25 5.52 2.22 1.31
CA ALA A 25 4.51 3.23 1.00
C ALA A 25 4.67 4.44 1.92
N ASN A 26 5.08 5.57 1.34
CA ASN A 26 5.21 6.84 2.03
C ASN A 26 3.96 7.71 1.83
N GLU A 27 3.49 8.34 2.90
CA GLU A 27 2.44 9.36 2.84
C GLU A 27 2.85 10.56 3.67
N TYR A 28 2.85 11.76 3.07
CA TYR A 28 3.27 12.99 3.74
C TYR A 28 2.25 13.48 4.77
N SER A 29 0.96 13.20 4.55
CA SER A 29 -0.10 13.68 5.44
C SER A 29 -0.43 12.65 6.52
N ALA A 30 -0.13 12.98 7.79
CA ALA A 30 -0.39 12.13 8.94
C ALA A 30 -1.86 11.66 9.05
N SER A 31 -2.82 12.52 8.66
CA SER A 31 -4.25 12.18 8.67
C SER A 31 -4.59 11.11 7.62
N ARG A 32 -3.88 11.10 6.49
CA ARG A 32 -4.07 10.15 5.39
C ARG A 32 -3.38 8.81 5.63
N VAL A 33 -2.33 8.75 6.46
CA VAL A 33 -1.65 7.50 6.84
C VAL A 33 -2.64 6.48 7.42
N LYS A 34 -3.59 6.93 8.27
CA LYS A 34 -4.63 6.06 8.84
C LYS A 34 -5.55 5.46 7.78
N VAL A 35 -5.93 6.26 6.77
CA VAL A 35 -6.79 5.82 5.67
C VAL A 35 -6.05 4.86 4.74
N LEU A 36 -4.77 5.14 4.44
CA LEU A 36 -3.89 4.25 3.70
C LEU A 36 -3.81 2.88 4.38
N HIS A 37 -3.54 2.87 5.68
CA HIS A 37 -3.49 1.65 6.48
C HIS A 37 -4.81 0.86 6.45
N ALA A 38 -5.95 1.54 6.62
CA ALA A 38 -7.25 0.88 6.56
C ALA A 38 -7.52 0.22 5.20
N ASN A 39 -7.08 0.83 4.09
CA ASN A 39 -7.20 0.23 2.76
C ASN A 39 -6.28 -0.99 2.58
N ILE A 40 -5.03 -0.91 3.07
CA ILE A 40 -4.07 -2.03 3.04
C ILE A 40 -4.62 -3.23 3.82
N SER A 41 -5.07 -2.99 5.05
CA SER A 41 -5.64 -4.00 5.94
C SER A 41 -6.89 -4.66 5.33
N ARG A 42 -7.81 -3.86 4.76
CA ARG A 42 -9.02 -4.37 4.11
C ARG A 42 -8.73 -5.24 2.88
N CYS A 43 -7.62 -4.99 2.18
CA CYS A 43 -7.21 -5.76 1.01
C CYS A 43 -6.33 -6.97 1.35
N GLY A 44 -6.08 -7.26 2.65
CA GLY A 44 -5.28 -8.41 3.06
C GLY A 44 -3.82 -8.32 2.63
N ILE A 45 -3.26 -7.11 2.57
CA ILE A 45 -1.89 -6.90 2.10
C ILE A 45 -0.91 -7.03 3.27
N SER A 46 0.12 -7.86 3.08
CA SER A 46 1.10 -8.20 4.13
C SER A 46 2.54 -7.76 3.81
N ASN A 47 2.83 -7.36 2.58
CA ASN A 47 4.17 -7.01 2.10
C ASN A 47 4.47 -5.49 2.11
N VAL A 48 3.73 -4.69 2.88
CA VAL A 48 3.89 -3.22 2.92
C VAL A 48 4.47 -2.73 4.25
N ALA A 49 5.40 -1.78 4.20
CA ALA A 49 5.73 -0.91 5.33
C ALA A 49 5.32 0.53 5.02
N LEU A 50 4.89 1.25 6.06
CA LEU A 50 4.44 2.63 5.99
C LEU A 50 5.47 3.58 6.58
N THR A 51 5.74 4.67 5.88
CA THR A 51 6.53 5.79 6.37
C THR A 51 5.75 7.10 6.27
N HIS A 52 6.20 8.08 7.05
CA HIS A 52 5.63 9.42 7.07
C HIS A 52 6.78 10.43 7.00
N PHE A 53 7.21 10.71 5.78
CA PHE A 53 8.28 11.65 5.47
C PHE A 53 7.90 12.55 4.30
N ASP A 54 8.61 13.66 4.21
CA ASP A 54 8.81 14.34 2.95
C ASP A 54 9.56 13.42 1.97
N GLY A 55 9.00 13.19 0.78
CA GLY A 55 9.60 12.29 -0.22
C GLY A 55 11.01 12.69 -0.66
N ARG A 56 11.40 13.95 -0.46
CA ARG A 56 12.71 14.51 -0.80
C ARG A 56 13.86 13.90 0.02
N VAL A 57 13.57 13.20 1.12
CA VAL A 57 14.61 12.61 1.99
C VAL A 57 15.14 11.26 1.50
N PHE A 58 14.39 10.54 0.66
CA PHE A 58 14.68 9.14 0.36
C PHE A 58 15.96 8.95 -0.46
N GLY A 59 16.30 9.88 -1.36
CA GLY A 59 17.51 9.78 -2.16
C GLY A 59 18.78 9.66 -1.32
N ALA A 60 18.90 10.47 -0.27
CA ALA A 60 20.04 10.42 0.65
C ALA A 60 19.90 9.30 1.69
N ALA A 61 18.68 8.99 2.12
CA ALA A 61 18.44 8.05 3.22
C ALA A 61 18.48 6.58 2.80
N LEU A 62 18.01 6.28 1.59
CA LEU A 62 17.85 4.93 1.04
C LEU A 62 18.46 4.88 -0.37
N PRO A 63 19.75 5.24 -0.54
CA PRO A 63 20.37 5.27 -1.86
C PRO A 63 20.34 3.88 -2.49
N GLU A 64 19.94 3.82 -3.75
CA GLU A 64 19.96 2.61 -4.58
C GLU A 64 19.30 1.36 -3.95
N CYS A 65 18.27 1.57 -3.13
CA CYS A 65 17.59 0.51 -2.38
C CYS A 65 16.41 -0.13 -3.12
N PHE A 66 15.86 0.52 -4.14
CA PHE A 66 14.62 0.09 -4.79
C PHE A 66 14.82 -0.35 -6.23
N ASP A 67 14.14 -1.44 -6.59
CA ASP A 67 14.13 -2.02 -7.94
C ASP A 67 13.17 -1.25 -8.87
N ALA A 68 12.10 -0.75 -8.28
CA ALA A 68 11.13 0.09 -8.93
C ALA A 68 10.58 1.13 -7.96
N ILE A 69 10.31 2.33 -8.47
CA ILE A 69 9.67 3.40 -7.71
C ILE A 69 8.52 3.95 -8.55
N LEU A 70 7.37 4.17 -7.92
CA LEU A 70 6.28 4.95 -8.48
C LEU A 70 6.19 6.28 -7.72
N LEU A 71 6.52 7.36 -8.41
CA LEU A 71 6.34 8.73 -7.95
C LEU A 71 5.07 9.31 -8.57
N ASP A 72 3.97 9.17 -7.85
CA ASP A 72 2.71 9.88 -8.12
C ASP A 72 2.78 11.23 -7.42
N ALA A 73 3.22 12.25 -8.14
CA ALA A 73 3.63 13.51 -7.54
C ALA A 73 2.42 14.40 -7.20
N PRO A 74 2.48 15.22 -6.12
CA PRO A 74 1.49 16.27 -5.90
C PRO A 74 1.47 17.22 -7.11
N CYS A 75 0.26 17.50 -7.62
CA CYS A 75 0.01 18.21 -8.87
C CYS A 75 -1.03 19.32 -8.69
N SER A 76 -1.09 20.26 -9.64
CA SER A 76 -2.15 21.28 -9.70
C SER A 76 -3.56 20.73 -9.93
N GLY A 77 -3.68 19.49 -10.41
CA GLY A 77 -4.97 18.77 -10.45
C GLY A 77 -5.87 19.09 -11.64
N GLU A 78 -5.32 19.65 -12.73
CA GLU A 78 -6.08 20.02 -13.94
C GLU A 78 -6.82 18.86 -14.61
N GLY A 79 -6.38 17.61 -14.41
CA GLY A 79 -7.04 16.43 -14.95
C GLY A 79 -8.27 15.97 -14.16
N VAL A 80 -8.55 16.55 -12.98
CA VAL A 80 -9.55 16.06 -12.03
C VAL A 80 -10.90 16.80 -12.12
N VAL A 81 -11.00 17.83 -12.98
CA VAL A 81 -12.18 18.73 -13.06
C VAL A 81 -13.49 17.99 -13.36
N ARG A 82 -13.44 16.86 -14.09
CA ARG A 82 -14.62 16.00 -14.34
C ARG A 82 -15.25 15.45 -13.06
N LYS A 83 -14.44 15.24 -12.03
CA LYS A 83 -14.86 14.67 -10.74
C LYS A 83 -15.11 15.75 -9.69
N ASP A 84 -14.34 16.82 -9.73
CA ASP A 84 -14.41 17.93 -8.80
C ASP A 84 -14.40 19.26 -9.55
N PRO A 85 -15.58 19.89 -9.75
CA PRO A 85 -15.68 21.17 -10.45
C PRO A 85 -14.86 22.29 -9.80
N ASP A 86 -14.53 22.19 -8.50
CA ASP A 86 -13.77 23.18 -7.75
C ASP A 86 -12.25 22.89 -7.76
N ALA A 87 -11.77 21.87 -8.49
CA ALA A 87 -10.37 21.45 -8.50
C ALA A 87 -9.39 22.59 -8.84
N LEU A 88 -9.81 23.54 -9.69
CA LEU A 88 -8.98 24.65 -10.15
C LEU A 88 -9.15 25.95 -9.35
N LYS A 89 -9.86 25.92 -8.22
CA LYS A 89 -10.18 27.13 -7.45
C LYS A 89 -8.95 27.91 -6.95
N ASN A 90 -7.87 27.19 -6.63
CA ASN A 90 -6.60 27.77 -6.17
C ASN A 90 -5.50 27.68 -7.23
N TRP A 91 -5.86 27.47 -8.49
CA TRP A 91 -4.90 27.34 -9.58
C TRP A 91 -4.34 28.71 -9.97
N SER A 92 -3.01 28.81 -10.10
CA SER A 92 -2.35 29.97 -10.70
C SER A 92 -1.02 29.56 -11.35
N PRO A 93 -0.52 30.30 -12.34
CA PRO A 93 0.79 30.04 -12.95
C PRO A 93 1.94 30.03 -11.92
N GLU A 94 1.87 30.90 -10.91
CA GLU A 94 2.87 30.97 -9.83
C GLU A 94 2.83 29.71 -8.96
N SER A 95 1.63 29.24 -8.59
CA SER A 95 1.46 28.00 -7.84
C SER A 95 1.96 26.78 -8.63
N ASN A 96 1.71 26.73 -9.94
CA ASN A 96 2.22 25.66 -10.80
C ASN A 96 3.74 25.63 -10.85
N ALA A 97 4.40 26.79 -10.89
CA ALA A 97 5.86 26.87 -10.86
C ALA A 97 6.44 26.34 -9.54
N GLU A 98 5.83 26.68 -8.39
CA GLU A 98 6.23 26.15 -7.07
C GLU A 98 6.02 24.63 -6.96
N ILE A 99 4.91 24.13 -7.51
CA ILE A 99 4.61 22.70 -7.57
C ILE A 99 5.65 21.97 -8.45
N ALA A 100 5.95 22.50 -9.64
CA ALA A 100 6.95 21.93 -10.54
C ALA A 100 8.34 21.90 -9.91
N LEU A 101 8.74 22.91 -9.13
CA LEU A 101 9.98 22.89 -8.36
C LEU A 101 9.98 21.76 -7.32
N THR A 102 8.88 21.60 -6.59
CA THR A 102 8.73 20.49 -5.63
C THR A 102 8.82 19.13 -6.32
N GLN A 103 8.19 18.98 -7.50
CA GLN A 103 8.24 17.75 -8.29
C GLN A 103 9.66 17.42 -8.78
N ARG A 104 10.46 18.43 -9.16
CA ARG A 104 11.88 18.26 -9.53
C ARG A 104 12.72 17.74 -8.37
N GLU A 105 12.49 18.21 -7.15
CA GLU A 105 13.18 17.71 -5.96
C GLU A 105 12.74 16.28 -5.61
N LEU A 106 11.46 15.97 -5.76
CA LEU A 106 10.91 14.64 -5.51
C LEU A 106 11.43 13.59 -6.51
N ILE A 107 11.46 13.92 -7.81
CA ILE A 107 11.94 13.00 -8.85
C ILE A 107 13.45 12.77 -8.74
N ASP A 108 14.22 13.78 -8.34
CA ASP A 108 15.65 13.65 -8.05
C ASP A 108 15.88 12.70 -6.86
N SER A 109 15.17 12.92 -5.73
CA SER A 109 15.22 12.03 -4.57
C SER A 109 14.84 10.59 -4.91
N ALA A 110 13.76 10.39 -5.68
CA ALA A 110 13.35 9.07 -6.14
C ALA A 110 14.42 8.41 -7.01
N PHE A 111 15.05 9.15 -7.92
CA PHE A 111 16.08 8.62 -8.81
C PHE A 111 17.37 8.23 -8.08
N HIS A 112 17.74 8.95 -7.02
CA HIS A 112 18.83 8.56 -6.10
C HIS A 112 18.51 7.28 -5.32
N ALA A 113 17.27 7.10 -4.88
CA ALA A 113 16.84 5.91 -4.15
C ALA A 113 16.67 4.67 -5.05
N LEU A 114 16.53 4.87 -6.37
CA LEU A 114 16.41 3.79 -7.35
C LEU A 114 17.78 3.14 -7.62
N ARG A 115 17.84 1.80 -7.67
CA ARG A 115 19.07 1.09 -8.04
C ARG A 115 19.37 1.19 -9.54
N PRO A 116 20.64 1.11 -9.97
CA PRO A 116 20.98 0.93 -11.37
C PRO A 116 20.29 -0.31 -11.95
N GLY A 117 19.72 -0.16 -13.14
CA GLY A 117 18.86 -1.14 -13.80
C GLY A 117 17.38 -1.04 -13.42
N GLY A 118 17.02 -0.31 -12.36
CA GLY A 118 15.66 -0.16 -11.86
C GLY A 118 14.75 0.73 -12.71
N THR A 119 13.44 0.70 -12.44
CA THR A 119 12.42 1.49 -13.16
C THR A 119 11.78 2.56 -12.27
N LEU A 120 11.78 3.81 -12.72
CA LEU A 120 11.03 4.91 -12.12
C LEU A 120 9.81 5.22 -13.00
N VAL A 121 8.61 5.15 -12.43
CA VAL A 121 7.40 5.68 -13.05
C VAL A 121 7.07 7.01 -12.38
N TYR A 122 7.05 8.09 -13.17
CA TYR A 122 6.56 9.40 -12.75
C TYR A 122 5.15 9.59 -13.28
N SER A 123 4.22 10.04 -12.44
CA SER A 123 2.87 10.36 -12.87
C SER A 123 2.30 11.57 -12.17
N THR A 124 1.40 12.26 -12.87
CA THR A 124 0.63 13.38 -12.34
C THR A 124 -0.83 13.31 -12.82
N CYS A 125 -1.66 14.04 -12.09
CA CYS A 125 -3.07 14.28 -12.38
C CYS A 125 -3.31 15.62 -13.10
N THR A 126 -2.29 16.18 -13.76
CA THR A 126 -2.33 17.49 -14.41
C THR A 126 -1.94 17.40 -15.89
N LEU A 127 -2.25 18.44 -16.67
CA LEU A 127 -2.12 18.44 -18.12
C LEU A 127 -1.09 19.46 -18.63
N ASN A 128 -0.63 20.39 -17.79
CA ASN A 128 0.40 21.33 -18.20
C ASN A 128 1.79 20.67 -18.32
N ARG A 129 2.61 21.23 -19.22
CA ARG A 129 3.96 20.71 -19.50
C ARG A 129 4.99 21.01 -18.42
N GLN A 130 4.76 22.06 -17.63
CA GLN A 130 5.69 22.50 -16.57
C GLN A 130 5.84 21.45 -15.48
N GLU A 131 4.74 20.79 -15.12
CA GLU A 131 4.70 19.72 -14.14
C GLU A 131 4.97 18.32 -14.74
N ASN A 132 4.94 18.21 -16.07
CA ASN A 132 5.03 16.93 -16.78
C ASN A 132 6.37 16.82 -17.53
N GLU A 133 6.37 17.15 -18.82
CA GLU A 133 7.54 17.00 -19.70
C GLU A 133 8.75 17.77 -19.17
N GLU A 134 8.58 18.98 -18.64
CA GLU A 134 9.70 19.79 -18.14
C GLU A 134 10.37 19.19 -16.89
N VAL A 135 9.60 18.54 -16.01
CA VAL A 135 10.16 17.84 -14.83
C VAL A 135 11.02 16.65 -15.28
N VAL A 136 10.50 15.85 -16.21
CA VAL A 136 11.22 14.68 -16.73
C VAL A 136 12.45 15.10 -17.53
N ASN A 137 12.33 16.11 -18.39
CA ASN A 137 13.42 16.68 -19.16
C ASN A 137 14.51 17.28 -18.27
N GLY A 138 14.14 17.89 -17.14
CA GLY A 138 15.10 18.35 -16.13
C GLY A 138 15.94 17.21 -15.55
N LEU A 139 15.33 16.06 -15.26
CA LEU A 139 16.06 14.87 -14.79
C LEU A 139 16.99 14.31 -15.87
N LEU A 140 16.50 14.19 -17.12
CA LEU A 140 17.29 13.74 -18.27
C LEU A 140 18.51 14.63 -18.51
N ALA A 141 18.33 15.96 -18.45
CA ALA A 141 19.40 16.93 -18.61
C ALA A 141 20.43 16.87 -17.47
N ARG A 142 19.98 16.61 -16.24
CA ARG A 142 20.86 16.50 -15.07
C ARG A 142 21.69 15.22 -15.07
N TYR A 143 21.15 14.12 -15.58
CA TYR A 143 21.80 12.80 -15.58
C TYR A 143 21.78 12.13 -16.97
N PRO A 144 22.40 12.75 -18.00
CA PRO A 144 22.25 12.33 -19.39
C PRO A 144 22.81 10.93 -19.70
N GLN A 145 23.72 10.42 -18.87
CA GLN A 145 24.33 9.09 -19.02
C GLN A 145 23.68 8.03 -18.12
N ALA A 146 22.76 8.41 -17.24
CA ALA A 146 22.17 7.52 -16.23
C ALA A 146 20.65 7.35 -16.35
N VAL A 147 19.96 8.13 -17.20
CA VAL A 147 18.50 8.07 -17.37
C VAL A 147 18.16 7.68 -18.80
N GLN A 148 17.28 6.70 -18.96
CA GLN A 148 16.73 6.30 -20.25
C GLN A 148 15.19 6.33 -20.19
N VAL A 149 14.53 6.96 -21.16
CA VAL A 149 13.08 6.85 -21.33
C VAL A 149 12.73 5.48 -21.91
N LEU A 150 11.71 4.82 -21.34
CA LEU A 150 11.16 3.57 -21.83
C LEU A 150 9.77 3.83 -22.43
N PRO A 151 9.64 3.94 -23.77
CA PRO A 151 8.41 4.33 -24.43
C PRO A 151 7.20 3.48 -24.00
N LEU A 152 6.04 4.13 -23.90
CA LEU A 152 4.80 3.53 -23.43
C LEU A 152 3.78 3.23 -24.54
N GLY A 153 4.14 3.44 -25.81
CA GLY A 153 3.25 3.27 -26.96
C GLY A 153 2.68 1.87 -27.17
N SER A 154 3.27 0.85 -26.54
CA SER A 154 2.81 -0.55 -26.55
C SER A 154 2.27 -1.03 -25.20
N LEU A 155 2.01 -0.12 -24.25
CA LEU A 155 1.54 -0.47 -22.90
C LEU A 155 0.17 -1.17 -22.93
N PHE A 156 -0.70 -0.76 -23.86
CA PHE A 156 -2.01 -1.36 -24.14
C PHE A 156 -2.40 -1.08 -25.60
N PRO A 157 -3.41 -1.77 -26.17
CA PRO A 157 -3.73 -1.71 -27.62
C PRO A 157 -3.98 -0.33 -28.23
N GLN A 158 -4.22 0.70 -27.42
CA GLN A 158 -4.53 2.08 -27.84
C GLN A 158 -3.57 3.13 -27.26
N ALA A 159 -2.46 2.70 -26.64
CA ALA A 159 -1.55 3.61 -25.97
C ALA A 159 -0.94 4.67 -26.90
N SER A 160 -0.81 4.36 -28.20
CA SER A 160 -0.35 5.30 -29.23
C SER A 160 -1.23 6.54 -29.38
N GLU A 161 -2.52 6.48 -29.02
CA GLU A 161 -3.44 7.62 -29.12
C GLU A 161 -3.10 8.77 -28.15
N ALA A 162 -2.35 8.48 -27.08
CA ALA A 162 -1.90 9.45 -26.08
C ALA A 162 -0.36 9.54 -26.00
N LEU A 163 0.36 8.97 -26.96
CA LEU A 163 1.82 8.88 -26.94
C LEU A 163 2.46 10.21 -27.36
N THR A 164 3.40 10.71 -26.57
CA THR A 164 4.24 11.86 -26.94
C THR A 164 5.46 11.40 -27.75
N ASP A 165 6.11 12.32 -28.46
CA ASP A 165 7.32 12.02 -29.26
C ASP A 165 8.47 11.46 -28.40
N GLU A 166 8.54 11.89 -27.14
CA GLU A 166 9.52 11.40 -26.16
C GLU A 166 9.20 9.99 -25.64
N GLY A 167 7.99 9.48 -25.89
CA GLY A 167 7.52 8.16 -25.47
C GLY A 167 6.73 8.14 -24.17
N PHE A 168 6.27 9.29 -23.67
CA PHE A 168 5.38 9.40 -22.51
C PHE A 168 3.92 9.17 -22.90
N LEU A 169 3.04 8.94 -21.91
CA LEU A 169 1.60 9.01 -22.13
C LEU A 169 1.06 10.32 -21.55
N HIS A 170 0.51 11.17 -22.42
CA HIS A 170 -0.20 12.38 -22.04
C HIS A 170 -1.69 12.19 -22.35
N VAL A 171 -2.41 11.67 -21.36
CA VAL A 171 -3.80 11.26 -21.49
C VAL A 171 -4.72 12.45 -21.24
N PHE A 172 -5.25 13.02 -22.31
CA PHE A 172 -6.34 13.99 -22.22
C PHE A 172 -7.69 13.29 -21.99
N PRO A 173 -8.61 13.89 -21.22
CA PRO A 173 -9.86 13.24 -20.82
C PRO A 173 -10.70 12.65 -21.97
N GLN A 174 -10.72 13.32 -23.12
CA GLN A 174 -11.48 12.93 -24.29
C GLN A 174 -10.90 11.73 -25.07
N ILE A 175 -9.64 11.34 -24.81
CA ILE A 175 -9.00 10.25 -25.57
C ILE A 175 -9.60 8.90 -25.16
N PHE A 176 -9.74 8.65 -23.85
CA PHE A 176 -10.23 7.37 -23.31
C PHE A 176 -11.45 7.51 -22.39
N ASP A 177 -12.14 8.66 -22.45
CA ASP A 177 -13.28 9.00 -21.61
C ASP A 177 -13.04 8.80 -20.10
N CYS A 178 -11.91 9.32 -19.62
CA CYS A 178 -11.48 9.23 -18.23
C CYS A 178 -11.01 10.58 -17.67
N GLU A 179 -10.41 10.60 -16.49
CA GLU A 179 -9.68 11.78 -15.99
C GLU A 179 -8.43 12.08 -16.83
N GLY A 180 -7.94 13.32 -16.75
CA GLY A 180 -6.66 13.70 -17.36
C GLY A 180 -5.48 13.19 -16.54
N PHE A 181 -4.44 12.68 -17.22
CA PHE A 181 -3.31 12.03 -16.54
C PHE A 181 -2.03 12.06 -17.38
N PHE A 182 -0.88 12.14 -16.72
CA PHE A 182 0.44 12.02 -17.36
C PHE A 182 1.24 10.86 -16.75
N VAL A 183 1.94 10.10 -17.59
CA VAL A 183 2.81 9.00 -17.18
C VAL A 183 4.11 8.99 -17.98
N ALA A 184 5.23 9.02 -17.28
CA ALA A 184 6.56 8.76 -17.84
C ALA A 184 7.18 7.54 -17.16
N ARG A 185 7.83 6.67 -17.95
CA ARG A 185 8.57 5.51 -17.46
C ARG A 185 10.04 5.65 -17.81
N LEU A 186 10.88 5.62 -16.80
CA LEU A 186 12.32 5.85 -16.89
C LEU A 186 13.07 4.64 -16.34
N ARG A 187 14.25 4.37 -16.90
CA ARG A 187 15.20 3.38 -16.40
C ARG A 187 16.47 4.08 -15.94
N LYS A 188 16.96 3.72 -14.75
CA LYS A 188 18.30 4.12 -14.30
C LYS A 188 19.32 3.20 -14.96
N THR A 189 20.20 3.70 -15.81
CA THR A 189 21.17 2.90 -16.57
C THR A 189 22.53 2.78 -15.89
N ALA A 190 22.86 3.72 -15.00
CA ALA A 190 24.13 3.76 -14.28
C ALA A 190 23.96 4.29 -12.85
N ALA A 191 24.95 4.00 -12.00
CA ALA A 191 25.08 4.67 -10.71
C ALA A 191 25.36 6.16 -10.92
N ILE A 192 24.93 6.99 -9.96
CA ILE A 192 25.16 8.44 -9.96
C ILE A 192 25.89 8.85 -8.69
N GLU A 193 26.45 10.06 -8.66
CA GLU A 193 27.16 10.56 -7.49
C GLU A 193 26.24 10.57 -6.26
N PRO A 194 26.63 9.94 -5.14
CA PRO A 194 25.77 9.82 -3.98
C PRO A 194 25.55 11.16 -3.28
N LEU A 195 24.35 11.36 -2.75
CA LEU A 195 24.04 12.51 -1.90
C LEU A 195 24.73 12.39 -0.52
N PRO A 196 25.03 13.53 0.14
CA PRO A 196 25.48 13.52 1.52
C PRO A 196 24.52 12.77 2.44
N ALA A 197 25.06 12.04 3.41
CA ALA A 197 24.25 11.30 4.36
C ALA A 197 23.26 12.22 5.09
N PRO A 198 22.02 11.77 5.35
CA PRO A 198 21.02 12.59 6.02
C PRO A 198 21.47 12.96 7.43
N GLY A 199 21.25 14.22 7.82
CA GLY A 199 21.62 14.72 9.14
C GLY A 199 20.76 14.22 10.30
N TYR A 200 19.69 13.45 10.04
CA TYR A 200 18.80 12.95 11.09
C TYR A 200 19.26 11.60 11.64
N LYS A 201 19.05 11.38 12.94
CA LYS A 201 19.29 10.08 13.60
C LYS A 201 18.01 9.26 13.68
N VAL A 202 18.10 8.04 13.18
CA VAL A 202 17.09 7.00 13.36
C VAL A 202 17.30 6.42 14.77
N GLY A 203 16.26 6.46 15.60
CA GLY A 203 16.32 5.94 16.96
C GLY A 203 16.44 4.40 16.98
N LYS A 204 16.50 3.82 18.17
CA LYS A 204 16.50 2.36 18.33
C LYS A 204 15.26 1.74 17.67
N PHE A 205 15.46 0.71 16.85
CA PHE A 205 14.36 -0.05 16.27
C PHE A 205 13.57 -0.75 17.39
N PRO A 206 12.24 -0.56 17.48
CA PRO A 206 11.47 -0.96 18.66
C PRO A 206 11.05 -2.43 18.66
N PHE A 207 11.42 -3.21 17.64
CA PHE A 207 11.10 -4.62 17.52
C PHE A 207 12.34 -5.49 17.64
N THR A 208 12.13 -6.73 18.09
CA THR A 208 13.15 -7.78 18.09
C THR A 208 12.64 -9.00 17.34
N PRO A 209 13.48 -9.71 16.56
CA PRO A 209 13.04 -10.92 15.89
C PRO A 209 12.73 -12.01 16.93
N LEU A 210 11.67 -12.80 16.71
CA LEU A 210 11.37 -13.95 17.57
C LEU A 210 12.44 -15.03 17.41
N LYS A 211 12.75 -15.72 18.51
CA LYS A 211 13.68 -16.86 18.48
C LYS A 211 13.04 -18.05 17.77
N THR A 212 13.85 -18.90 17.13
CA THR A 212 13.38 -20.06 16.33
C THR A 212 12.32 -20.92 17.02
N ARG A 213 12.52 -21.25 18.32
CA ARG A 213 11.55 -22.06 19.09
C ARG A 213 10.22 -21.35 19.30
N GLU A 214 10.25 -20.05 19.60
CA GLU A 214 9.05 -19.22 19.79
C GLU A 214 8.32 -19.03 18.47
N SER A 215 9.06 -18.76 17.38
CA SER A 215 8.51 -18.65 16.03
C SER A 215 7.78 -19.93 15.62
N ALA A 216 8.36 -21.11 15.85
CA ALA A 216 7.72 -22.38 15.54
C ALA A 216 6.41 -22.60 16.31
N ALA A 217 6.37 -22.20 17.60
CA ALA A 217 5.16 -22.29 18.41
C ALA A 217 4.05 -21.35 17.91
N VAL A 218 4.40 -20.12 17.51
CA VAL A 218 3.47 -19.15 16.93
C VAL A 218 2.91 -19.64 15.60
N ILE A 219 3.78 -20.17 14.72
CA ILE A 219 3.38 -20.72 13.41
C ILE A 219 2.41 -21.89 13.60
N ALA A 220 2.71 -22.83 14.51
CA ALA A 220 1.84 -23.95 14.79
C ALA A 220 0.48 -23.50 15.35
N ALA A 221 0.46 -22.52 16.25
CA ALA A 221 -0.77 -21.96 16.81
C ALA A 221 -1.60 -21.23 15.76
N ALA A 222 -0.97 -20.49 14.85
CA ALA A 222 -1.63 -19.82 13.73
C ALA A 222 -2.25 -20.84 12.76
N ALA A 223 -1.50 -21.88 12.39
CA ALA A 223 -2.00 -22.93 11.51
C ALA A 223 -3.22 -23.66 12.12
N ALA A 224 -3.25 -23.85 13.45
CA ALA A 224 -4.38 -24.47 14.15
C ALA A 224 -5.70 -23.69 13.99
N VAL A 225 -5.63 -22.37 13.84
CA VAL A 225 -6.78 -21.48 13.60
C VAL A 225 -6.97 -21.11 12.12
N GLY A 226 -6.18 -21.71 11.21
CA GLY A 226 -6.31 -21.52 9.76
C GLY A 226 -5.58 -20.31 9.18
N LEU A 227 -4.57 -19.77 9.88
CA LEU A 227 -3.70 -18.71 9.38
C LEU A 227 -2.38 -19.30 8.86
N GLN A 228 -1.97 -18.89 7.66
CA GLN A 228 -0.75 -19.37 7.00
C GLN A 228 -0.04 -18.22 6.27
N TRP A 229 1.28 -18.28 6.16
CA TRP A 229 2.11 -17.34 5.40
C TRP A 229 3.33 -18.05 4.83
N SER A 230 3.97 -17.42 3.83
CA SER A 230 5.17 -17.95 3.19
C SER A 230 6.43 -17.70 4.02
N ALA A 231 7.55 -18.30 3.61
CA ALA A 231 8.85 -18.07 4.23
C ALA A 231 9.39 -16.65 3.98
N GLU A 232 8.74 -15.84 3.14
CA GLU A 232 9.13 -14.45 2.86
C GLU A 232 8.76 -13.49 4.01
N HIS A 233 8.10 -13.99 5.05
CA HIS A 233 7.75 -13.22 6.22
C HIS A 233 8.44 -13.73 7.47
N THR A 234 8.94 -12.79 8.29
CA THR A 234 9.62 -13.06 9.54
C THR A 234 8.81 -12.55 10.73
N LEU A 235 8.86 -13.26 11.85
CA LEU A 235 8.15 -12.91 13.07
C LEU A 235 9.00 -11.97 13.93
N TRP A 236 8.39 -10.87 14.35
CA TRP A 236 8.98 -9.87 15.23
C TRP A 236 8.07 -9.60 16.43
N GLN A 237 8.67 -9.20 17.56
CA GLN A 237 7.94 -8.87 18.78
C GLN A 237 8.28 -7.50 19.31
N ARG A 238 7.28 -6.89 19.95
CA ARG A 238 7.40 -5.71 20.79
C ARG A 238 6.42 -5.85 21.95
N ASP A 239 6.93 -5.90 23.16
CA ASP A 239 6.14 -6.16 24.37
C ASP A 239 5.31 -7.45 24.25
N LYS A 240 3.98 -7.34 24.19
CA LYS A 240 3.04 -8.46 23.98
C LYS A 240 2.60 -8.62 22.54
N GLU A 241 3.06 -7.77 21.64
CA GLU A 241 2.63 -7.77 20.24
C GLU A 241 3.55 -8.66 19.42
N ILE A 242 2.94 -9.50 18.59
CA ILE A 242 3.61 -10.28 17.56
C ILE A 242 3.23 -9.69 16.21
N TRP A 243 4.24 -9.41 15.42
CA TRP A 243 4.15 -8.83 14.10
C TRP A 243 4.79 -9.76 13.07
N LEU A 244 4.28 -9.67 11.86
CA LEU A 244 4.79 -10.40 10.71
C LEU A 244 5.31 -9.38 9.70
N PHE A 245 6.62 -9.33 9.49
CA PHE A 245 7.28 -8.39 8.60
C PHE A 245 7.72 -9.07 7.31
N PRO A 246 7.63 -8.41 6.15
CA PRO A 246 8.21 -8.92 4.92
C PRO A 246 9.74 -8.85 4.99
N GLN A 247 10.40 -9.97 4.75
CA GLN A 247 11.85 -10.12 4.84
C GLN A 247 12.58 -9.14 3.90
N ALA A 248 12.00 -8.87 2.72
CA ALA A 248 12.54 -7.93 1.74
C ALA A 248 12.75 -6.51 2.28
N LEU A 249 12.06 -6.10 3.35
CA LEU A 249 12.18 -4.77 3.95
C LEU A 249 13.16 -4.72 5.12
N GLU A 250 13.72 -5.85 5.56
CA GLU A 250 14.65 -5.89 6.71
C GLU A 250 15.90 -5.04 6.50
N ALA A 251 16.39 -4.97 5.25
CA ALA A 251 17.55 -4.15 4.87
C ALA A 251 17.32 -2.63 5.03
N LEU A 252 16.07 -2.21 5.25
CA LEU A 252 15.69 -0.82 5.51
C LEU A 252 15.57 -0.49 7.00
N PHE A 253 15.55 -1.51 7.88
CA PHE A 253 15.40 -1.31 9.31
C PHE A 253 16.60 -0.56 9.88
N GLY A 254 16.33 0.51 10.63
CA GLY A 254 17.37 1.39 11.17
C GLY A 254 17.91 2.44 10.18
N LYS A 255 17.48 2.45 8.91
CA LYS A 255 17.80 3.52 7.95
C LYS A 255 16.75 4.63 7.93
N VAL A 256 15.48 4.27 8.12
CA VAL A 256 14.36 5.20 8.21
C VAL A 256 13.41 4.83 9.36
N ARG A 257 12.59 5.78 9.80
CA ARG A 257 11.54 5.51 10.81
C ARG A 257 10.28 5.03 10.12
N PHE A 258 9.76 3.90 10.57
CA PHE A 258 8.52 3.35 10.07
C PHE A 258 7.35 3.75 10.96
N SER A 259 6.23 4.11 10.35
CA SER A 259 4.96 4.27 11.03
C SER A 259 4.34 2.89 11.34
N ARG A 260 4.46 1.95 10.41
CA ARG A 260 4.01 0.55 10.54
C ARG A 260 4.82 -0.34 9.59
N ILE A 261 4.97 -1.62 9.91
CA ILE A 261 5.67 -2.60 9.05
C ILE A 261 4.84 -3.87 9.05
N GLY A 262 4.56 -4.41 7.85
CA GLY A 262 3.80 -5.64 7.68
C GLY A 262 2.45 -5.60 8.40
N ILE A 263 2.11 -6.72 9.05
CA ILE A 263 0.84 -6.89 9.76
C ILE A 263 1.07 -7.29 11.21
N ARG A 264 0.21 -6.80 12.10
CA ARG A 264 0.16 -7.28 13.48
C ARG A 264 -0.57 -8.62 13.46
N LEU A 265 0.15 -9.68 13.81
CA LEU A 265 -0.37 -11.04 13.77
C LEU A 265 -1.27 -11.34 14.97
N ALA A 266 -0.75 -11.06 16.17
CA ALA A 266 -1.41 -11.42 17.43
C ALA A 266 -0.92 -10.56 18.61
N GLU A 267 -1.70 -10.57 19.68
CA GLU A 267 -1.25 -10.18 21.02
C GLU A 267 -1.12 -11.43 21.89
N THR A 268 -0.03 -11.58 22.63
CA THR A 268 0.18 -12.67 23.59
C THR A 268 -0.63 -12.45 24.86
N HIS A 269 -1.29 -13.49 25.35
CA HIS A 269 -1.99 -13.55 26.63
C HIS A 269 -1.60 -14.83 27.40
N ASN A 270 -1.94 -14.89 28.70
CA ASN A 270 -1.58 -16.00 29.59
C ASN A 270 -2.01 -17.41 29.09
N LYS A 271 -2.98 -17.48 28.17
CA LYS A 271 -3.54 -18.74 27.64
C LYS A 271 -3.43 -18.88 26.11
N GLY A 272 -2.52 -18.14 25.47
CA GLY A 272 -2.29 -18.23 24.03
C GLY A 272 -2.28 -16.88 23.31
N TYR A 273 -2.89 -16.83 22.13
CA TYR A 273 -2.79 -15.68 21.22
C TYR A 273 -4.17 -15.09 20.93
N ARG A 274 -4.25 -13.77 20.92
CA ARG A 274 -5.38 -13.03 20.38
C ARG A 274 -5.04 -12.58 18.97
N TRP A 275 -5.45 -13.38 17.99
CA TRP A 275 -5.26 -13.08 16.57
C TRP A 275 -5.95 -11.78 16.18
N GLN A 276 -5.24 -10.96 15.40
CA GLN A 276 -5.77 -9.67 14.97
C GLN A 276 -6.60 -9.83 13.69
N HIS A 277 -7.65 -9.02 13.55
CA HIS A 277 -8.52 -9.05 12.38
C HIS A 277 -7.74 -8.87 11.06
N GLU A 278 -6.78 -7.94 11.01
CA GLU A 278 -5.97 -7.71 9.80
C GLU A 278 -5.17 -8.93 9.36
N ALA A 279 -4.68 -9.74 10.30
CA ALA A 279 -4.01 -10.98 9.99
C ALA A 279 -4.98 -12.04 9.45
N VAL A 280 -6.22 -12.09 9.95
CA VAL A 280 -7.23 -13.01 9.41
C VAL A 280 -7.59 -12.65 7.97
N ILE A 281 -7.74 -11.36 7.66
CA ILE A 281 -8.04 -10.92 6.29
C ILE A 281 -6.88 -11.26 5.33
N ALA A 282 -5.64 -11.11 5.77
CA ALA A 282 -4.46 -11.34 4.93
C ALA A 282 -4.03 -12.81 4.81
N LEU A 283 -4.21 -13.61 5.87
CA LEU A 283 -3.53 -14.90 6.03
C LEU A 283 -4.49 -16.09 6.13
N ALA A 284 -5.80 -15.87 6.09
CA ALA A 284 -6.79 -16.94 6.17
C ALA A 284 -6.65 -17.91 5.00
N ALA A 285 -6.24 -19.14 5.30
CA ALA A 285 -6.24 -20.28 4.40
C ALA A 285 -6.91 -21.48 5.11
N PRO A 286 -8.19 -21.36 5.49
CA PRO A 286 -8.86 -22.41 6.26
C PRO A 286 -9.06 -23.67 5.41
N ALA A 287 -8.70 -24.84 5.98
CA ALA A 287 -9.04 -26.14 5.38
C ALA A 287 -10.56 -26.39 5.34
N ALA A 288 -11.31 -25.81 6.30
CA ALA A 288 -12.77 -25.88 6.39
C ALA A 288 -13.32 -24.51 6.85
N PRO A 289 -13.54 -23.54 5.94
CA PRO A 289 -14.16 -22.26 6.29
C PRO A 289 -15.62 -22.44 6.68
N PHE A 290 -16.10 -21.61 7.61
CA PHE A 290 -17.52 -21.53 7.93
C PHE A 290 -18.18 -20.43 7.07
N ALA A 291 -18.92 -20.83 6.03
CA ALA A 291 -19.57 -19.89 5.13
C ALA A 291 -20.84 -19.32 5.76
N LEU A 292 -20.90 -17.99 5.89
CA LEU A 292 -22.09 -17.28 6.32
C LEU A 292 -23.04 -17.09 5.14
N THR A 293 -24.33 -17.16 5.41
CA THR A 293 -25.37 -16.64 4.52
C THR A 293 -25.30 -15.11 4.43
N GLN A 294 -26.00 -14.52 3.47
CA GLN A 294 -26.06 -13.06 3.34
C GLN A 294 -26.61 -12.37 4.60
N ALA A 295 -27.65 -12.93 5.21
CA ALA A 295 -28.27 -12.37 6.42
C ALA A 295 -27.31 -12.42 7.62
N GLU A 296 -26.60 -13.54 7.79
CA GLU A 296 -25.60 -13.70 8.85
C GLU A 296 -24.38 -12.79 8.63
N ALA A 297 -23.94 -12.63 7.38
CA ALA A 297 -22.88 -11.70 7.03
C ALA A 297 -23.28 -10.24 7.30
N GLU A 298 -24.55 -9.88 7.09
CA GLU A 298 -25.07 -8.55 7.44
C GLU A 298 -25.01 -8.29 8.95
N GLU A 299 -25.43 -9.25 9.76
CA GLU A 299 -25.30 -9.15 11.22
C GLU A 299 -23.84 -9.13 11.67
N TRP A 300 -22.95 -9.87 11.00
CA TRP A 300 -21.50 -9.82 11.26
C TRP A 300 -20.93 -8.41 11.05
N TYR A 301 -21.25 -7.77 9.92
CA TYR A 301 -20.79 -6.40 9.62
C TYR A 301 -21.43 -5.33 10.53
N ARG A 302 -22.58 -5.63 11.14
CA ARG A 302 -23.20 -4.83 12.21
C ARG A 302 -22.57 -5.07 13.59
N GLY A 303 -21.53 -5.90 13.68
CA GLY A 303 -20.84 -6.21 14.94
C GLY A 303 -21.67 -7.07 15.88
N ARG A 304 -22.64 -7.83 15.37
CA ARG A 304 -23.53 -8.70 16.16
C ARG A 304 -23.10 -10.15 16.05
N ASP A 305 -23.37 -10.90 17.10
CA ASP A 305 -23.15 -12.35 17.13
C ASP A 305 -24.10 -13.05 16.17
N VAL A 306 -23.64 -14.15 15.56
CA VAL A 306 -24.39 -14.91 14.57
C VAL A 306 -24.89 -16.23 15.18
N TYR A 307 -26.11 -16.64 14.82
CA TYR A 307 -26.75 -17.86 15.32
C TYR A 307 -27.07 -18.80 14.14
N PRO A 308 -26.06 -19.51 13.62
CA PRO A 308 -26.27 -20.36 12.45
C PRO A 308 -27.03 -21.65 12.82
N GLU A 309 -27.71 -22.24 11.84
CA GLU A 309 -28.39 -23.54 12.01
C GLU A 309 -27.39 -24.69 12.26
N THR A 310 -26.23 -24.61 11.61
CA THR A 310 -25.12 -25.55 11.79
C THR A 310 -23.94 -24.85 12.44
N LEU A 311 -23.23 -25.55 13.33
CA LEU A 311 -22.08 -24.99 14.02
C LEU A 311 -20.77 -25.55 13.43
N PRO A 312 -19.68 -24.76 13.45
CA PRO A 312 -18.37 -25.29 13.09
C PRO A 312 -17.95 -26.38 14.08
N GLU A 313 -17.21 -27.37 13.59
CA GLU A 313 -16.69 -28.47 14.40
C GLU A 313 -15.75 -27.95 15.51
N LYS A 314 -14.84 -27.05 15.13
CA LYS A 314 -13.86 -26.42 16.02
C LYS A 314 -14.46 -25.24 16.79
N ASP A 315 -13.84 -24.93 17.93
CA ASP A 315 -14.21 -23.76 18.75
C ASP A 315 -13.83 -22.44 18.10
N ASP A 316 -12.70 -22.40 17.39
CA ASP A 316 -12.29 -21.25 16.58
C ASP A 316 -12.53 -21.56 15.09
N ALA A 317 -13.20 -20.66 14.39
CA ALA A 317 -13.57 -20.83 12.99
C ALA A 317 -13.37 -19.54 12.20
N ILE A 318 -12.73 -19.62 11.03
CA ILE A 318 -12.70 -18.53 10.08
C ILE A 318 -14.06 -18.46 9.40
N VAL A 319 -14.75 -17.33 9.59
CA VAL A 319 -16.02 -17.06 8.91
C VAL A 319 -15.75 -16.43 7.55
N THR A 320 -16.48 -16.89 6.54
CA THR A 320 -16.33 -16.42 5.16
C THR A 320 -17.67 -15.99 4.58
N TYR A 321 -17.64 -15.12 3.58
CA TYR A 321 -18.81 -14.80 2.76
C TYR A 321 -18.36 -14.64 1.32
N GLN A 322 -19.04 -15.33 0.39
CA GLN A 322 -18.64 -15.38 -1.03
C GLN A 322 -17.18 -15.83 -1.22
N GLY A 323 -16.70 -16.75 -0.38
CA GLY A 323 -15.33 -17.25 -0.41
C GLY A 323 -14.27 -16.31 0.19
N ALA A 324 -14.63 -15.08 0.58
CA ALA A 324 -13.71 -14.14 1.20
C ALA A 324 -13.75 -14.24 2.74
N PRO A 325 -12.60 -14.16 3.43
CA PRO A 325 -12.55 -14.14 4.89
C PRO A 325 -13.17 -12.86 5.45
N LEU A 326 -14.04 -13.01 6.45
CA LEU A 326 -14.66 -11.90 7.19
C LEU A 326 -14.08 -11.69 8.59
N GLY A 327 -13.45 -12.73 9.15
CA GLY A 327 -12.86 -12.68 10.49
C GLY A 327 -12.79 -14.07 11.15
N LEU A 328 -12.26 -14.08 12.37
CA LEU A 328 -12.13 -15.29 13.19
C LEU A 328 -13.20 -15.27 14.28
N ALA A 329 -14.16 -16.17 14.21
CA ALA A 329 -15.21 -16.31 15.20
C ALA A 329 -14.86 -17.37 16.24
N LYS A 330 -15.36 -17.17 17.47
CA LYS A 330 -15.33 -18.19 18.51
C LYS A 330 -16.73 -18.74 18.76
N LYS A 331 -16.89 -20.06 18.68
CA LYS A 331 -18.12 -20.77 19.04
C LYS A 331 -18.33 -20.70 20.56
N VAL A 332 -19.51 -20.25 20.97
CA VAL A 332 -19.92 -20.16 22.39
C VAL A 332 -21.35 -20.68 22.49
N GLY A 333 -21.53 -21.95 22.88
CA GLY A 333 -22.84 -22.59 22.86
C GLY A 333 -23.37 -22.67 21.43
N SER A 334 -24.55 -22.10 21.18
CA SER A 334 -25.22 -22.08 19.87
C SER A 334 -24.90 -20.86 19.01
N ARG A 335 -23.96 -19.99 19.43
CA ARG A 335 -23.63 -18.76 18.68
C ARG A 335 -22.16 -18.67 18.29
N LEU A 336 -21.91 -17.95 17.21
CA LEU A 336 -20.60 -17.47 16.80
C LEU A 336 -20.41 -16.06 17.34
N LYS A 337 -19.46 -15.90 18.26
CA LYS A 337 -19.11 -14.60 18.82
C LYS A 337 -18.43 -13.73 17.77
N ASN A 338 -18.95 -12.52 17.60
CA ASN A 338 -18.41 -11.52 16.69
C ASN A 338 -17.08 -10.97 17.20
N SER A 339 -16.12 -10.89 16.29
CA SER A 339 -14.79 -10.32 16.52
C SER A 339 -14.45 -9.19 15.54
N TYR A 340 -15.43 -8.75 14.77
CA TYR A 340 -15.27 -7.68 13.79
C TYR A 340 -14.90 -6.37 14.51
N PRO A 341 -13.85 -5.66 14.06
CA PRO A 341 -13.40 -4.45 14.75
C PRO A 341 -14.51 -3.41 14.84
N ARG A 342 -14.71 -2.84 16.04
CA ARG A 342 -15.82 -1.91 16.32
C ARG A 342 -15.78 -0.67 15.46
N GLU A 343 -14.58 -0.18 15.14
CA GLU A 343 -14.33 0.95 14.27
C GLU A 343 -14.71 0.70 12.80
N LEU A 344 -14.94 -0.56 12.41
CA LEU A 344 -15.37 -0.95 11.06
C LEU A 344 -16.84 -1.33 10.98
N VAL A 345 -17.54 -1.39 12.12
CA VAL A 345 -18.98 -1.74 12.21
C VAL A 345 -19.80 -0.76 11.38
N ARG A 346 -20.80 -1.28 10.68
CA ARG A 346 -21.65 -0.50 9.78
C ARG A 346 -23.11 -0.55 10.22
N ASP A 347 -23.67 0.61 10.53
CA ASP A 347 -25.06 0.75 10.99
C ASP A 347 -26.07 1.04 9.85
N GLY A 348 -25.61 1.06 8.59
CA GLY A 348 -26.43 1.39 7.41
C GLY A 348 -27.06 0.18 6.69
N LYS A 349 -27.71 0.44 5.55
CA LYS A 349 -28.12 -0.60 4.60
C LYS A 349 -26.88 -1.25 3.99
N LEU A 350 -26.71 -2.55 4.23
CA LEU A 350 -25.67 -3.37 3.64
C LEU A 350 -26.25 -4.17 2.47
N PHE A 351 -25.42 -4.50 1.49
CA PHE A 351 -25.80 -5.34 0.34
C PHE A 351 -27.03 -4.86 -0.45
N SER A 352 -27.15 -3.54 -0.66
CA SER A 352 -28.14 -3.02 -1.62
C SER A 352 -27.97 -3.74 -2.95
N LYS A 353 -29.01 -4.46 -3.41
CA LYS A 353 -29.07 -4.90 -4.80
C LYS A 353 -28.86 -3.64 -5.64
N LYS A 354 -27.83 -3.62 -6.48
CA LYS A 354 -27.81 -2.66 -7.58
C LYS A 354 -29.13 -2.91 -8.33
N ALA A 355 -30.01 -1.92 -8.30
CA ALA A 355 -31.19 -1.91 -9.15
C ALA A 355 -30.76 -1.81 -10.61
#